data_AF-A0A3S3SM91-F1
#
_entry.id   AF-A0A3S3SM91-F1
#
_cell.length_a   1.000
_cell.length_b   1.000
_cell.length_c   1.000
_cell.angle_alpha   90.00
_cell.angle_beta   90.00
_cell.angle_gamma   90.00
#
_symmetry.space_group_name_H-M   'P 1'
#
loop_
_entity.id
_entity.type
_entity.pdbx_description
1 polymer ?
#
loop_
_entity_poly.entity_id
_entity_poly.type
_entity_poly.pdbx_seq_one_letter_code
_entity_poly.pdbx_strand_id
1 'polypeptide(L)'
;MRLTISTDNRCNRLLTTDNRKQETEQMAFDDKSNDGRTVQLKGVRLSFTDSLKDKKKTAEDGEPKHSFNVILEKSSPHYQANFDKVMSAIKRAGEVAWKNPDAYKTIQEDNPKRLCFKKGERFKNKRDGKIYAGYEGNYAFSASGPSGGQKRPKLLDRRKRVLRDQATGEQIERNMVFSENEILDIFYGGVTADVIVSFFGTEKGSNGIFCSGEAIRSHEEGERMGGGVYVDADDFDDLEDNGFDSGPSSKPADKKTDDFDF
;
A
#
# COMPACT_ATOMS: atom_id res chain seq x y z
N MET A 1 -65.47 -24.18 2.16
CA MET A 1 -64.48 -23.11 2.44
C MET A 1 -63.12 -23.56 1.92
N ARG A 2 -62.60 -22.94 0.85
CA ARG A 2 -61.23 -23.18 0.35
C ARG A 2 -60.37 -22.00 0.80
N LEU A 3 -59.37 -22.26 1.64
CA LEU A 3 -58.33 -21.30 2.02
C LEU A 3 -57.19 -21.39 1.00
N THR A 4 -56.97 -20.31 0.27
CA THR A 4 -55.82 -20.13 -0.62
C THR A 4 -54.68 -19.49 0.17
N ILE A 5 -53.57 -20.20 0.33
CA ILE A 5 -52.35 -19.70 0.97
C ILE A 5 -51.59 -18.84 -0.06
N SER A 6 -51.44 -17.55 0.23
CA SER A 6 -50.61 -16.61 -0.51
C SER A 6 -49.15 -16.79 -0.10
N THR A 7 -48.33 -17.32 -1.00
CA THR A 7 -46.87 -17.40 -0.82
C THR A 7 -46.24 -16.04 -1.16
N ASP A 8 -45.66 -15.42 -0.14
CA ASP A 8 -45.07 -14.10 -0.15
C ASP A 8 -43.75 -14.09 -0.95
N ASN A 9 -43.70 -13.33 -2.04
CA ASN A 9 -42.62 -13.31 -3.03
C ASN A 9 -41.51 -12.28 -2.69
N ARG A 10 -41.30 -11.99 -1.40
CA ARG A 10 -40.47 -10.86 -0.95
C ARG A 10 -38.97 -11.15 -0.83
N CYS A 11 -38.52 -12.41 -0.97
CA CYS A 11 -37.12 -12.78 -0.76
C CYS A 11 -36.20 -12.71 -1.99
N ASN A 12 -36.74 -12.63 -3.22
CA ASN A 12 -35.90 -12.65 -4.44
C ASN A 12 -35.46 -11.27 -4.97
N ARG A 13 -35.93 -10.17 -4.37
CA ARG A 13 -35.66 -8.82 -4.90
C ARG A 13 -34.30 -8.25 -4.47
N LEU A 14 -33.74 -8.71 -3.35
CA LEU A 14 -32.46 -8.20 -2.81
C LEU A 14 -31.22 -8.80 -3.50
N LEU A 15 -31.24 -10.08 -3.88
CA LEU A 15 -30.08 -10.74 -4.51
C LEU A 15 -29.80 -10.26 -5.94
N THR A 16 -30.83 -9.82 -6.68
CA THR A 16 -30.65 -9.37 -8.07
C THR A 16 -30.19 -7.92 -8.19
N THR A 17 -30.30 -7.11 -7.14
CA THR A 17 -29.80 -5.73 -7.14
C THR A 17 -28.30 -5.63 -6.88
N ASP A 18 -27.75 -6.52 -6.06
CA ASP A 18 -26.31 -6.52 -5.77
C ASP A 18 -25.49 -7.04 -6.96
N ASN A 19 -25.96 -8.09 -7.65
CA ASN A 19 -25.32 -8.57 -8.88
C ASN A 19 -25.38 -7.51 -10.00
N ARG A 20 -26.52 -6.83 -10.17
CA ARG A 20 -26.66 -5.77 -11.17
C ARG A 20 -25.77 -4.56 -10.88
N LYS A 21 -25.59 -4.17 -9.61
CA LYS A 21 -24.65 -3.10 -9.24
C LYS A 21 -23.20 -3.49 -9.53
N GLN A 22 -22.80 -4.73 -9.20
CA GLN A 22 -21.46 -5.23 -9.50
C GLN A 22 -21.19 -5.30 -11.01
N GLU A 23 -22.17 -5.74 -11.81
CA GLU A 23 -22.07 -5.77 -13.28
C GLU A 23 -22.01 -4.35 -13.89
N THR A 24 -22.82 -3.43 -13.39
CA THR A 24 -22.85 -2.04 -13.89
C THR A 24 -21.55 -1.29 -13.56
N GLU A 25 -20.99 -1.50 -12.36
CA GLU A 25 -19.70 -0.92 -11.96
C GLU A 25 -18.52 -1.56 -12.74
N GLN A 26 -18.62 -2.85 -13.09
CA GLN A 26 -17.64 -3.53 -13.93
C GLN A 26 -17.65 -2.99 -15.37
N MET A 27 -18.83 -2.77 -15.96
CA MET A 27 -18.97 -2.20 -17.31
C MET A 27 -18.51 -0.73 -17.42
N ALA A 28 -18.71 0.09 -16.38
CA ALA A 28 -18.34 1.51 -16.41
C ALA A 28 -16.82 1.77 -16.43
N PHE A 29 -16.01 0.77 -16.07
CA PHE A 29 -14.55 0.86 -16.14
C PHE A 29 -13.99 0.48 -17.51
N ASP A 30 -14.64 -0.46 -18.20
CA ASP A 30 -14.18 -0.95 -19.50
C ASP A 30 -14.04 0.20 -20.52
N ASP A 31 -14.83 1.27 -20.41
CA ASP A 31 -14.77 2.40 -21.36
C ASP A 31 -13.60 3.40 -21.13
N LYS A 32 -13.01 3.49 -19.93
CA LYS A 32 -12.04 4.57 -19.61
C LYS A 32 -10.57 4.18 -19.76
N SER A 33 -10.26 2.89 -19.92
CA SER A 33 -8.88 2.39 -20.10
C SER A 33 -8.87 1.02 -20.83
N ASN A 34 -9.53 0.96 -21.98
CA ASN A 34 -9.91 -0.31 -22.62
C ASN A 34 -8.79 -1.07 -23.36
N ASP A 35 -7.52 -0.77 -23.12
CA ASP A 35 -6.44 -1.50 -23.81
C ASP A 35 -6.05 -2.81 -23.09
N GLY A 36 -6.69 -3.14 -21.97
CA GLY A 36 -6.46 -4.36 -21.19
C GLY A 36 -5.22 -4.31 -20.28
N ARG A 37 -4.51 -3.17 -20.20
CA ARG A 37 -3.34 -3.00 -19.32
C ARG A 37 -3.69 -2.51 -17.92
N THR A 38 -4.87 -1.93 -17.76
CA THR A 38 -5.34 -1.40 -16.48
C THR A 38 -6.36 -2.35 -15.86
N VAL A 39 -6.14 -2.70 -14.60
CA VAL A 39 -6.95 -3.67 -13.87
C VAL A 39 -7.33 -3.15 -12.49
N GLN A 40 -8.50 -3.61 -12.02
CA GLN A 40 -8.95 -3.40 -10.65
C GLN A 40 -8.74 -4.67 -9.83
N LEU A 41 -8.03 -4.52 -8.72
CA LEU A 41 -7.73 -5.59 -7.78
C LEU A 41 -8.49 -5.34 -6.48
N LYS A 42 -9.02 -6.42 -5.88
CA LYS A 42 -9.82 -6.34 -4.66
C LYS A 42 -9.11 -7.00 -3.48
N GLY A 43 -9.22 -6.41 -2.30
CA GLY A 43 -8.68 -7.01 -1.07
C GLY A 43 -7.21 -7.42 -1.16
N VAL A 44 -6.38 -6.52 -1.70
CA VAL A 44 -4.92 -6.68 -1.72
C VAL A 44 -4.31 -5.99 -0.51
N ARG A 45 -3.11 -6.41 -0.10
CA ARG A 45 -2.41 -5.78 1.03
C ARG A 45 -1.38 -4.77 0.53
N LEU A 46 -1.30 -3.61 1.17
CA LEU A 46 -0.35 -2.56 0.81
C LEU A 46 0.89 -2.60 1.70
N SER A 47 2.02 -2.16 1.15
CA SER A 47 3.25 -1.93 1.93
C SER A 47 4.06 -0.77 1.32
N PHE A 48 5.05 -0.27 2.07
CA PHE A 48 5.83 0.92 1.72
C PHE A 48 4.98 2.16 1.40
N THR A 49 3.87 2.31 2.12
CA THR A 49 2.84 3.33 1.86
C THR A 49 3.21 4.72 2.37
N ASP A 50 4.27 4.89 3.15
CA ASP A 50 4.72 6.21 3.58
C ASP A 50 4.91 7.17 2.40
N SER A 51 5.31 6.63 1.25
CA SER A 51 5.54 7.43 0.05
C SER A 51 4.25 7.98 -0.56
N LEU A 52 3.07 7.54 -0.08
CA LEU A 52 1.78 8.10 -0.48
C LEU A 52 1.56 9.50 0.13
N LYS A 53 2.09 9.77 1.34
CA LYS A 53 2.10 11.10 1.93
C LYS A 53 3.18 11.94 1.24
N ASP A 54 4.44 11.63 1.48
CA ASP A 54 5.57 12.39 0.95
C ASP A 54 6.30 11.60 -0.12
N LYS A 55 6.72 12.22 -1.22
CA LYS A 55 7.54 11.52 -2.22
C LYS A 55 8.84 11.04 -1.57
N LYS A 56 9.14 9.74 -1.67
CA LYS A 56 10.39 9.16 -1.17
C LYS A 56 11.25 8.65 -2.32
N LYS A 57 12.57 8.67 -2.11
CA LYS A 57 13.52 8.02 -3.00
C LYS A 57 13.55 6.53 -2.71
N THR A 58 13.46 5.70 -3.75
CA THR A 58 13.61 4.24 -3.64
C THR A 58 15.04 3.76 -3.94
N ALA A 59 15.88 4.65 -4.46
CA ALA A 59 17.31 4.45 -4.74
C ALA A 59 18.06 5.75 -4.46
N GLU A 60 19.35 5.68 -4.14
CA GLU A 60 20.18 6.84 -3.73
C GLU A 60 20.10 8.00 -4.74
N ASP A 61 20.21 7.67 -6.04
CA ASP A 61 20.14 8.62 -7.16
C ASP A 61 18.76 8.71 -7.82
N GLY A 62 17.75 8.07 -7.23
CA GLY A 62 16.38 8.09 -7.76
C GLY A 62 15.68 9.42 -7.51
N GLU A 63 14.86 9.86 -8.47
CA GLU A 63 13.90 10.93 -8.20
C GLU A 63 12.90 10.48 -7.13
N PRO A 64 12.56 11.35 -6.16
CA PRO A 64 11.49 11.08 -5.22
C PRO A 64 10.16 10.83 -5.93
N LYS A 65 9.43 9.79 -5.52
CA LYS A 65 8.15 9.39 -6.13
C LYS A 65 7.12 9.04 -5.07
N HIS A 66 5.85 9.27 -5.40
CA HIS A 66 4.77 8.54 -4.76
C HIS A 66 4.83 7.10 -5.25
N SER A 67 5.03 6.17 -4.32
CA SER A 67 5.13 4.75 -4.63
C SER A 67 4.54 3.93 -3.49
N PHE A 68 4.19 2.69 -3.81
CA PHE A 68 3.70 1.71 -2.85
C PHE A 68 3.87 0.34 -3.48
N ASN A 69 3.88 -0.67 -2.64
CA ASN A 69 3.86 -2.05 -3.09
C ASN A 69 2.48 -2.64 -2.83
N VAL A 70 2.08 -3.54 -3.74
CA VAL A 70 0.85 -4.32 -3.65
C VAL A 70 1.24 -5.79 -3.48
N ILE A 71 0.69 -6.43 -2.47
CA ILE A 71 0.90 -7.83 -2.14
C ILE A 71 -0.39 -8.59 -2.43
N LEU A 72 -0.28 -9.65 -3.25
CA LEU A 72 -1.32 -10.62 -3.50
C LEU A 72 -1.16 -11.76 -2.48
N GLU A 73 -1.87 -11.66 -1.36
CA GLU A 73 -1.85 -12.68 -0.31
C GLU A 73 -2.54 -13.95 -0.80
N LYS A 74 -1.84 -15.08 -0.76
CA LYS A 74 -2.39 -16.39 -1.17
C LYS A 74 -3.59 -16.84 -0.35
N SER A 75 -3.66 -16.40 0.90
CA SER A 75 -4.79 -16.66 1.80
C SER A 75 -6.04 -15.85 1.45
N SER A 76 -5.91 -14.78 0.65
CA SER A 76 -7.04 -13.95 0.25
C SER A 76 -7.99 -14.74 -0.67
N PRO A 77 -9.32 -14.67 -0.46
CA PRO A 77 -10.29 -15.27 -1.38
C PRO A 77 -10.24 -14.66 -2.79
N HIS A 78 -9.58 -13.50 -2.94
CA HIS A 78 -9.40 -12.82 -4.22
C HIS A 78 -8.07 -13.13 -4.91
N TYR A 79 -7.20 -13.96 -4.31
CA TYR A 79 -5.84 -14.21 -4.80
C TYR A 79 -5.82 -14.61 -6.28
N GLN A 80 -6.53 -15.68 -6.64
CA GLN A 80 -6.48 -16.23 -7.99
C GLN A 80 -7.00 -15.24 -9.03
N ALA A 81 -8.15 -14.61 -8.75
CA ALA A 81 -8.75 -13.60 -9.63
C ALA A 81 -7.84 -12.38 -9.82
N ASN A 82 -7.17 -11.91 -8.76
CA ASN A 82 -6.23 -10.80 -8.85
C ASN A 82 -4.96 -11.21 -9.62
N PHE A 83 -4.43 -12.41 -9.35
CA PHE A 83 -3.26 -12.95 -10.05
C PHE A 83 -3.51 -13.02 -11.57
N ASP A 84 -4.65 -13.58 -11.99
CA ASP A 84 -5.00 -13.73 -13.40
C ASP A 84 -5.16 -12.36 -14.09
N LYS A 85 -5.77 -11.38 -13.41
CA LYS A 85 -5.86 -9.99 -13.89
C LYS A 85 -4.48 -9.36 -14.09
N VAL A 86 -3.60 -9.48 -13.09
CA VAL A 86 -2.24 -8.94 -13.17
C VAL A 86 -1.47 -9.58 -14.32
N MET A 87 -1.51 -10.92 -14.44
CA MET A 87 -0.81 -11.62 -15.51
C MET A 87 -1.37 -11.30 -16.90
N SER A 88 -2.68 -11.16 -17.04
CA SER A 88 -3.31 -10.72 -18.28
C SER A 88 -2.83 -9.31 -18.69
N ALA A 89 -2.80 -8.37 -17.73
CA ALA A 89 -2.34 -7.00 -17.97
C ALA A 89 -0.84 -6.93 -18.32
N ILE A 90 0.00 -7.74 -17.67
CA ILE A 90 1.44 -7.85 -17.99
C ILE A 90 1.64 -8.38 -19.40
N LYS A 91 0.92 -9.44 -19.79
CA LYS A 91 0.97 -9.97 -21.17
C LYS A 91 0.54 -8.91 -22.17
N ARG A 92 -0.54 -8.18 -21.86
CA ARG A 92 -1.02 -7.09 -22.71
C ARG A 92 -0.02 -5.93 -22.81
N ALA A 93 0.67 -5.60 -21.73
CA ALA A 93 1.75 -4.61 -21.75
C ALA A 93 2.90 -5.04 -22.68
N GLY A 94 3.28 -6.32 -22.64
CA GLY A 94 4.28 -6.89 -23.54
C GLY A 94 3.84 -6.88 -25.01
N GLU A 95 2.58 -7.24 -25.28
CA GLU A 95 1.98 -7.19 -26.61
C GLU A 95 1.94 -5.77 -27.17
N VAL A 96 1.56 -4.78 -26.37
CA VAL A 96 1.50 -3.38 -26.82
C VAL A 96 2.89 -2.82 -27.09
N ALA A 97 3.87 -3.08 -26.22
CA ALA A 97 5.22 -2.52 -26.33
C ALA A 97 6.08 -3.21 -27.39
N TRP A 98 5.98 -4.55 -27.51
CA TRP A 98 6.93 -5.34 -28.30
C TRP A 98 6.27 -6.39 -29.21
N LYS A 99 4.93 -6.40 -29.34
CA LYS A 99 4.18 -7.44 -30.09
C LYS A 99 4.51 -8.86 -29.60
N ASN A 100 4.83 -8.98 -28.31
CA ASN A 100 5.18 -10.23 -27.67
C ASN A 100 4.53 -10.30 -26.28
N PRO A 101 3.45 -11.09 -26.10
CA PRO A 101 2.77 -11.20 -24.82
C PRO A 101 3.64 -11.90 -23.77
N ASP A 102 4.66 -12.64 -24.18
CA ASP A 102 5.57 -13.37 -23.31
C ASP A 102 6.89 -12.62 -23.04
N ALA A 103 7.01 -11.34 -23.43
CA ALA A 103 8.20 -10.52 -23.18
C ALA A 103 8.61 -10.47 -21.69
N TYR A 104 7.67 -10.63 -20.76
CA TYR A 104 7.96 -10.70 -19.32
C TYR A 104 8.87 -11.88 -18.94
N LYS A 105 8.85 -13.00 -19.68
CA LYS A 105 9.72 -14.16 -19.43
C LYS A 105 11.17 -13.80 -19.72
N THR A 106 11.43 -13.21 -20.89
CA THR A 106 12.76 -12.72 -21.26
C THR A 106 13.27 -11.65 -20.30
N ILE A 107 12.42 -10.68 -19.91
CA ILE A 107 12.79 -9.66 -18.92
C ILE A 107 13.12 -10.30 -17.57
N GLN A 108 12.39 -11.33 -17.15
CA GLN A 108 12.62 -12.06 -15.90
C GLN A 108 13.96 -12.81 -15.89
N GLU A 109 14.43 -13.27 -17.06
CA GLU A 109 15.72 -13.95 -17.24
C GLU A 109 16.87 -12.93 -17.34
N ASP A 110 16.76 -11.95 -18.25
CA ASP A 110 17.83 -11.01 -18.57
C ASP A 110 18.04 -9.94 -17.49
N ASN A 111 16.94 -9.37 -16.99
CA ASN A 111 16.99 -8.28 -16.02
C ASN A 111 15.76 -8.29 -15.09
N PRO A 112 15.70 -9.23 -14.13
CA PRO A 112 14.55 -9.39 -13.23
C PRO A 112 14.27 -8.16 -12.36
N LYS A 113 15.18 -7.18 -12.29
CA LYS A 113 14.93 -5.90 -11.61
C LYS A 113 13.91 -5.04 -12.37
N ARG A 114 13.80 -5.20 -13.68
CA ARG A 114 12.94 -4.42 -14.59
C ARG A 114 11.57 -5.05 -14.87
N LEU A 115 11.23 -6.13 -14.18
CA LEU A 115 9.86 -6.64 -14.10
C LEU A 115 9.26 -6.21 -12.75
N CYS A 116 8.16 -5.48 -12.73
CA CYS A 116 7.58 -5.01 -11.46
C CYS A 116 6.96 -6.15 -10.62
N PHE A 117 6.46 -7.21 -11.24
CA PHE A 117 5.76 -8.32 -10.59
C PHE A 117 6.70 -9.48 -10.29
N LYS A 118 6.83 -9.86 -9.01
CA LYS A 118 7.80 -10.85 -8.54
C LYS A 118 7.23 -11.68 -7.40
N LYS A 119 7.89 -12.81 -7.13
CA LYS A 119 7.70 -13.53 -5.87
C LYS A 119 8.23 -12.71 -4.70
N GLY A 120 7.56 -12.82 -3.55
CA GLY A 120 7.80 -12.01 -2.38
C GLY A 120 9.16 -12.21 -1.74
N GLU A 121 9.80 -13.36 -1.93
CA GLU A 121 11.17 -13.65 -1.45
C GLU A 121 12.23 -12.72 -2.09
N ARG A 122 11.87 -12.01 -3.17
CA ARG A 122 12.71 -10.97 -3.78
C ARG A 122 12.70 -9.65 -3.01
N PHE A 123 11.77 -9.46 -2.08
CA PHE A 123 11.61 -8.27 -1.27
C PHE A 123 12.24 -8.53 0.10
N LYS A 124 13.53 -8.22 0.22
CA LYS A 124 14.31 -8.40 1.43
C LYS A 124 15.05 -7.14 1.83
N ASN A 125 15.31 -6.98 3.11
CA ASN A 125 16.17 -5.93 3.60
C ASN A 125 17.61 -6.19 3.17
N LYS A 126 18.28 -5.13 2.71
CA LYS A 126 19.66 -5.22 2.20
C LYS A 126 20.68 -5.52 3.30
N ARG A 127 20.38 -5.15 4.56
CA ARG A 127 21.30 -5.27 5.70
C ARG A 127 21.35 -6.70 6.24
N ASP A 128 20.21 -7.30 6.51
CA ASP A 128 20.08 -8.61 7.17
C ASP A 128 19.64 -9.74 6.22
N GLY A 129 19.25 -9.40 4.98
CA GLY A 129 18.72 -10.37 4.01
C GLY A 129 17.35 -10.94 4.35
N LYS A 130 16.69 -10.48 5.43
CA LYS A 130 15.39 -10.97 5.87
C LYS A 130 14.29 -10.51 4.91
N ILE A 131 13.39 -11.42 4.58
CA ILE A 131 12.21 -11.13 3.75
C ILE A 131 11.30 -10.19 4.56
N TYR A 132 10.77 -9.15 3.92
CA TYR A 132 9.85 -8.24 4.60
C TYR A 132 8.57 -8.96 5.03
N ALA A 133 8.02 -8.57 6.18
CA ALA A 133 6.75 -9.11 6.68
C ALA A 133 5.64 -9.02 5.61
N GLY A 134 4.83 -10.07 5.51
CA GLY A 134 3.74 -10.20 4.53
C GLY A 134 4.16 -10.62 3.12
N TYR A 135 5.45 -10.62 2.80
CA TYR A 135 5.91 -11.02 1.45
C TYR A 135 6.17 -12.52 1.30
N GLU A 136 6.57 -13.21 2.36
CA GLU A 136 6.93 -14.63 2.28
C GLU A 136 5.79 -15.47 1.68
N GLY A 137 6.11 -16.26 0.65
CA GLY A 137 5.15 -17.11 -0.04
C GLY A 137 4.15 -16.37 -0.95
N ASN A 138 4.09 -15.04 -0.95
CA ASN A 138 3.14 -14.25 -1.74
C ASN A 138 3.76 -13.69 -3.02
N TYR A 139 2.91 -13.23 -3.95
CA TYR A 139 3.38 -12.41 -5.08
C TYR A 139 3.18 -10.94 -4.77
N ALA A 140 4.08 -10.10 -5.25
CA ALA A 140 3.97 -8.66 -5.05
C ALA A 140 4.49 -7.88 -6.25
N PHE A 141 4.04 -6.64 -6.38
CA PHE A 141 4.60 -5.69 -7.34
C PHE A 141 4.73 -4.30 -6.76
N SER A 142 5.71 -3.57 -7.27
CA SER A 142 5.89 -2.14 -6.99
C SER A 142 5.14 -1.29 -8.00
N ALA A 143 4.37 -0.33 -7.49
CA ALA A 143 3.68 0.67 -8.29
C ALA A 143 4.21 2.06 -7.96
N SER A 144 4.41 2.88 -8.99
CA SER A 144 4.60 4.33 -8.84
C SER A 144 3.26 5.02 -9.09
N GLY A 145 2.99 6.16 -8.46
CA GLY A 145 1.82 6.96 -8.82
C GLY A 145 1.83 7.45 -10.28
N PRO A 146 0.76 8.12 -10.74
CA PRO A 146 0.67 8.54 -12.13
C PRO A 146 1.79 9.51 -12.52
N SER A 147 2.03 9.65 -13.83
CA SER A 147 3.11 10.48 -14.37
C SER A 147 4.49 10.10 -13.80
N GLY A 148 4.79 8.79 -13.73
CA GLY A 148 6.09 8.28 -13.28
C GLY A 148 6.35 8.43 -11.78
N GLY A 149 5.30 8.50 -10.96
CA GLY A 149 5.35 8.72 -9.52
C GLY A 149 5.33 10.20 -9.12
N GLN A 150 5.25 11.12 -10.09
CA GLN A 150 5.24 12.54 -9.81
C GLN A 150 3.88 13.07 -9.35
N LYS A 151 2.80 12.32 -9.61
CA LYS A 151 1.47 12.57 -9.03
C LYS A 151 1.12 11.48 -8.04
N ARG A 152 0.40 11.86 -6.99
CA ARG A 152 -0.17 10.93 -6.01
C ARG A 152 -1.33 10.16 -6.68
N PRO A 153 -1.46 8.83 -6.47
CA PRO A 153 -2.68 8.11 -6.83
C PRO A 153 -3.92 8.76 -6.22
N LYS A 154 -5.09 8.56 -6.81
CA LYS A 154 -6.33 8.99 -6.15
C LYS A 154 -6.54 8.18 -4.88
N LEU A 155 -6.64 8.83 -3.73
CA LEU A 155 -6.77 8.18 -2.43
C LEU A 155 -8.21 8.28 -1.92
N LEU A 156 -8.78 7.12 -1.57
CA LEU A 156 -10.11 6.99 -0.97
C LEU A 156 -10.03 6.18 0.32
N ASP A 157 -10.74 6.63 1.36
CA ASP A 157 -10.88 5.86 2.60
C ASP A 157 -12.00 4.80 2.48
N ARG A 158 -12.30 4.09 3.58
CA ARG A 158 -13.35 3.06 3.62
C ARG A 158 -14.73 3.62 3.25
N ARG A 159 -15.00 4.87 3.64
CA ARG A 159 -16.26 5.59 3.40
C ARG A 159 -16.28 6.32 2.07
N LYS A 160 -15.25 6.14 1.23
CA LYS A 160 -15.05 6.84 -0.05
C LYS A 160 -14.89 8.36 0.13
N ARG A 161 -14.46 8.84 1.31
CA ARG A 161 -13.92 10.20 1.44
C ARG A 161 -12.67 10.29 0.59
N VAL A 162 -12.43 11.45 -0.01
CA VAL A 162 -11.27 11.70 -0.87
C VAL A 162 -10.25 12.58 -0.16
N LEU A 163 -8.97 12.48 -0.54
CA LEU A 163 -7.98 13.44 -0.05
C LEU A 163 -8.42 14.85 -0.46
N ARG A 164 -8.38 15.81 0.47
CA ARG A 164 -8.85 17.19 0.26
C ARG A 164 -8.29 17.83 -1.02
N ASP A 165 -7.00 17.65 -1.31
CA ASP A 165 -6.35 18.21 -2.50
C ASP A 165 -6.79 17.58 -3.83
N GLN A 166 -7.47 16.43 -3.76
CA GLN A 166 -8.01 15.68 -4.90
C GLN A 166 -9.54 15.79 -5.00
N ALA A 167 -10.16 16.56 -4.11
CA ALA A 167 -11.61 16.66 -3.97
C ALA A 167 -12.21 17.70 -4.92
N THR A 168 -13.45 17.48 -5.35
CA THR A 168 -14.25 18.52 -5.99
C THR A 168 -14.85 19.47 -4.94
N GLY A 169 -15.31 20.67 -5.34
CA GLY A 169 -15.97 21.62 -4.44
C GLY A 169 -17.17 21.00 -3.72
N GLU A 170 -18.00 20.24 -4.44
CA GLU A 170 -19.16 19.51 -3.87
C GLU A 170 -18.75 18.49 -2.78
N GLN A 171 -17.62 17.80 -2.95
CA GLN A 171 -17.12 16.84 -1.96
C GLN A 171 -16.64 17.56 -0.69
N ILE A 172 -16.04 18.74 -0.83
CA ILE A 172 -15.59 19.57 0.30
C ILE A 172 -16.82 20.09 1.07
N GLU A 173 -17.83 20.62 0.39
CA GLU A 173 -19.07 21.12 1.00
C GLU A 173 -19.82 20.03 1.78
N ARG A 174 -19.81 18.80 1.27
CA ARG A 174 -20.42 17.63 1.93
C ARG A 174 -19.55 16.98 3.00
N ASN A 175 -18.40 17.57 3.34
CA ASN A 175 -17.43 17.00 4.28
C ASN A 175 -17.01 15.55 3.94
N MET A 176 -16.98 15.20 2.65
CA MET A 176 -16.54 13.89 2.16
C MET A 176 -15.04 13.87 1.86
N VAL A 177 -14.26 14.49 2.74
CA VAL A 177 -12.81 14.64 2.57
C VAL A 177 -12.04 14.22 3.81
N PHE A 178 -10.78 13.85 3.62
CA PHE A 178 -9.79 13.70 4.69
C PHE A 178 -8.55 14.54 4.37
N SER A 179 -7.78 14.86 5.40
CA SER A 179 -6.58 15.69 5.33
C SER A 179 -5.32 14.88 5.02
N GLU A 180 -4.26 15.54 4.56
CA GLU A 180 -2.97 14.89 4.28
C GLU A 180 -2.34 14.21 5.51
N ASN A 181 -2.63 14.71 6.71
CA ASN A 181 -2.12 14.13 7.96
C ASN A 181 -2.74 12.76 8.26
N GLU A 182 -3.97 12.51 7.83
CA GLU A 182 -4.67 11.23 8.00
C GLU A 182 -4.17 10.15 7.01
N ILE A 183 -3.32 10.48 6.03
CA ILE A 183 -2.89 9.50 5.00
C ILE A 183 -2.22 8.28 5.63
N LEU A 184 -1.34 8.46 6.61
CA LEU A 184 -0.60 7.33 7.20
C LEU A 184 -1.43 6.53 8.22
N ASP A 185 -2.55 7.09 8.67
CA ASP A 185 -3.52 6.41 9.52
C ASP A 185 -4.52 5.60 8.69
N ILE A 186 -4.87 6.08 7.49
CA ILE A 186 -5.81 5.42 6.57
C ILE A 186 -5.08 4.39 5.67
N PHE A 187 -3.88 4.72 5.21
CA PHE A 187 -3.09 3.94 4.26
C PHE A 187 -1.77 3.45 4.90
N TYR A 188 -1.83 2.85 6.09
CA TYR A 188 -0.65 2.30 6.73
C TYR A 188 -0.14 1.05 5.98
N GLY A 189 1.17 0.78 6.04
CA GLY A 189 1.72 -0.48 5.53
C GLY A 189 1.06 -1.61 6.29
N GLY A 190 0.52 -2.62 5.62
CA GLY A 190 -0.31 -3.65 6.26
C GLY A 190 -1.79 -3.60 5.93
N VAL A 191 -2.30 -2.45 5.49
CA VAL A 191 -3.73 -2.27 5.24
C VAL A 191 -4.20 -3.03 4.00
N THR A 192 -5.43 -3.55 4.08
CA THR A 192 -6.19 -4.12 2.97
C THR A 192 -6.82 -3.00 2.15
N ALA A 193 -6.74 -3.10 0.83
CA ALA A 193 -7.26 -2.10 -0.08
C ALA A 193 -7.79 -2.70 -1.38
N ASP A 194 -8.65 -1.95 -2.05
CA ASP A 194 -8.91 -2.13 -3.48
C ASP A 194 -8.02 -1.15 -4.25
N VAL A 195 -7.41 -1.59 -5.35
CA VAL A 195 -6.51 -0.74 -6.15
C VAL A 195 -6.83 -0.79 -7.63
N ILE A 196 -6.61 0.33 -8.30
CA ILE A 196 -6.62 0.44 -9.76
C ILE A 196 -5.19 0.69 -10.22
N VAL A 197 -4.67 -0.21 -11.04
CA VAL A 197 -3.28 -0.20 -11.48
C VAL A 197 -3.17 -0.43 -12.97
N SER A 198 -2.17 0.17 -13.62
CA SER A 198 -1.90 0.06 -15.06
C SER A 198 -0.48 -0.45 -15.33
N PHE A 199 -0.34 -1.50 -16.14
CA PHE A 199 0.94 -2.10 -16.49
C PHE A 199 1.44 -1.60 -17.84
N PHE A 200 2.72 -1.27 -17.97
CA PHE A 200 3.27 -0.77 -19.24
C PHE A 200 4.70 -1.23 -19.47
N GLY A 201 5.03 -1.48 -20.74
CA GLY A 201 6.39 -1.75 -21.19
C GLY A 201 7.17 -0.46 -21.45
N THR A 202 8.49 -0.48 -21.27
CA THR A 202 9.40 0.59 -21.65
C THR A 202 10.75 0.05 -22.10
N GLU A 203 11.39 0.77 -23.01
CA GLU A 203 12.72 0.45 -23.57
C GLU A 203 13.82 1.36 -23.00
N LYS A 204 13.49 2.30 -22.10
CA LYS A 204 14.47 3.21 -21.51
C LYS A 204 15.52 2.42 -20.70
N GLY A 205 16.72 2.27 -21.27
CA GLY A 205 17.84 1.49 -20.72
C GLY A 205 17.86 0.04 -21.22
N SER A 206 16.74 -0.68 -21.07
CA SER A 206 16.48 -2.00 -21.67
C SER A 206 14.98 -2.32 -21.56
N ASN A 207 14.53 -3.46 -22.09
CA ASN A 207 13.13 -3.87 -21.92
C ASN A 207 12.77 -4.01 -20.43
N GLY A 208 11.58 -3.56 -20.06
CA GLY A 208 11.07 -3.61 -18.69
C GLY A 208 9.57 -3.36 -18.63
N ILE A 209 8.88 -4.05 -17.72
CA ILE A 209 7.44 -3.89 -17.46
C ILE A 209 7.26 -3.31 -16.06
N PHE A 210 6.62 -2.14 -16.01
CA PHE A 210 6.39 -1.38 -14.79
C PHE A 210 4.89 -1.21 -14.53
N CYS A 211 4.57 -0.70 -13.34
CA CYS A 211 3.20 -0.52 -12.89
C CYS A 211 2.98 0.92 -12.39
N SER A 212 1.88 1.54 -12.84
CA SER A 212 1.35 2.81 -12.35
C SER A 212 0.15 2.54 -11.45
N GLY A 213 0.10 3.17 -10.28
CA GLY A 213 -1.04 3.13 -9.37
C GLY A 213 -1.93 4.33 -9.61
N GLU A 214 -3.14 4.09 -10.12
CA GLU A 214 -4.07 5.16 -10.51
C GLU A 214 -4.97 5.57 -9.34
N ALA A 215 -5.46 4.60 -8.58
CA ALA A 215 -6.29 4.84 -7.41
C ALA A 215 -6.13 3.75 -6.34
N ILE A 216 -6.34 4.14 -5.08
CA ILE A 216 -6.31 3.26 -3.91
C ILE A 216 -7.54 3.59 -3.07
N ARG A 217 -8.32 2.56 -2.73
CA ARG A 217 -9.37 2.63 -1.73
C ARG A 217 -8.99 1.75 -0.54
N SER A 218 -8.63 2.37 0.58
CA SER A 218 -8.35 1.66 1.82
C SER A 218 -9.63 1.06 2.39
N HIS A 219 -9.53 -0.13 2.99
CA HIS A 219 -10.60 -0.69 3.82
C HIS A 219 -10.40 -0.36 5.30
N GLU A 220 -9.27 0.26 5.66
CA GLU A 220 -8.86 0.57 7.04
C GLU A 220 -8.81 -0.67 7.94
N GLU A 221 -8.57 -1.83 7.33
CA GLU A 221 -8.49 -3.14 7.98
C GLU A 221 -7.15 -3.78 7.65
N GLY A 222 -6.58 -4.53 8.59
CA GLY A 222 -5.30 -5.23 8.41
C GLY A 222 -4.33 -4.98 9.55
N GLU A 223 -3.36 -5.87 9.70
CA GLU A 223 -2.30 -5.69 10.69
C GLU A 223 -1.20 -4.80 10.11
N ARG A 224 -0.79 -3.78 10.87
CA ARG A 224 0.25 -2.82 10.48
C ARG A 224 1.59 -3.53 10.28
N MET A 225 2.16 -3.38 9.10
CA MET A 225 3.47 -3.87 8.68
C MET A 225 4.45 -2.71 8.54
N GLY A 226 5.53 -2.76 9.31
CA GLY A 226 6.68 -1.88 9.18
C GLY A 226 6.49 -0.47 9.76
N GLY A 227 7.59 0.08 10.29
CA GLY A 227 7.68 1.48 10.70
C GLY A 227 8.47 1.78 11.98
N GLY A 228 9.11 0.81 12.63
CA GLY A 228 10.04 1.03 13.75
C GLY A 228 11.33 0.25 13.55
N VAL A 229 12.44 0.76 14.10
CA VAL A 229 13.60 -0.08 14.42
C VAL A 229 13.08 -1.21 15.33
N TYR A 230 13.56 -2.44 15.15
CA TYR A 230 13.33 -3.48 16.15
C TYR A 230 14.12 -3.03 17.37
N VAL A 231 13.44 -2.43 18.33
CA VAL A 231 14.01 -2.02 19.61
C VAL A 231 13.60 -3.13 20.58
N ASP A 232 14.55 -3.94 21.04
CA ASP A 232 14.29 -4.89 22.12
C ASP A 232 14.63 -4.26 23.48
N ALA A 233 14.41 -5.00 24.58
CA ALA A 233 14.67 -4.46 25.91
C ALA A 233 16.15 -4.06 26.08
N ASP A 234 17.05 -4.78 25.42
CA ASP A 234 18.50 -4.60 25.51
C ASP A 234 18.93 -3.27 24.86
N ASP A 235 18.17 -2.74 23.89
CA ASP A 235 18.39 -1.39 23.31
C ASP A 235 18.03 -0.25 24.27
N PHE A 236 17.31 -0.53 25.36
CA PHE A 236 17.07 0.42 26.45
C PHE A 236 18.15 0.35 27.54
N ASP A 237 18.89 -0.77 27.64
CA ASP A 237 19.95 -0.93 28.66
C ASP A 237 21.07 0.11 28.49
N ASP A 238 21.38 0.50 27.25
CA ASP A 238 22.34 1.58 26.94
C ASP A 238 21.83 3.00 27.31
N LEU A 239 20.54 3.16 27.62
CA LEU A 239 19.92 4.43 28.03
C LEU A 239 19.77 4.55 29.56
N GLU A 240 19.91 3.47 30.33
CA GLU A 240 19.62 3.47 31.77
C GLU A 240 20.79 3.93 32.67
N ASP A 241 21.98 4.21 32.13
CA ASP A 241 23.17 4.42 32.98
C ASP A 241 23.58 5.87 33.27
N ASN A 242 22.68 6.85 33.17
CA ASN A 242 22.98 8.23 33.62
C ASN A 242 21.77 8.99 34.19
N GLY A 243 21.51 8.82 35.49
CA GLY A 243 21.06 9.96 36.32
C GLY A 243 19.64 9.94 36.87
N PHE A 244 19.17 8.82 37.45
CA PHE A 244 18.01 8.83 38.36
C PHE A 244 18.42 8.58 39.82
N ASP A 245 19.54 9.16 40.26
CA ASP A 245 19.86 9.24 41.69
C ASP A 245 20.42 10.63 42.06
N SER A 246 19.50 11.57 42.26
CA SER A 246 19.77 12.78 43.04
C SER A 246 18.53 13.11 43.86
N GLY A 247 18.18 12.18 44.74
CA GLY A 247 17.34 12.50 45.89
C GLY A 247 18.08 13.47 46.83
N PRO A 248 17.40 14.45 47.45
CA PRO A 248 18.05 15.43 48.29
C PRO A 248 18.51 14.82 49.61
N SER A 249 19.80 14.53 49.73
CA SER A 249 20.41 14.18 51.01
C SER A 249 20.59 15.43 51.87
N SER A 250 19.67 15.59 52.82
CA SER A 250 19.79 16.52 53.93
C SER A 250 20.70 15.92 54.99
N LYS A 251 21.77 16.63 55.37
CA LYS A 251 22.49 16.49 56.66
C LYS A 251 23.51 17.64 56.86
N PRO A 252 23.91 17.93 58.11
CA PRO A 252 23.80 19.25 58.70
C PRO A 252 25.14 19.98 58.81
N ALA A 253 25.08 21.30 58.95
CA ALA A 253 26.25 22.14 59.19
C ALA A 253 26.81 21.90 60.61
N ASP A 254 27.96 21.25 60.68
CA ASP A 254 28.81 21.24 61.88
C ASP A 254 29.79 22.42 61.84
N LYS A 255 29.67 23.28 62.86
CA LYS A 255 30.64 24.32 63.23
C LYS A 255 31.72 23.70 64.09
N LYS A 256 33.00 23.92 63.75
CA LYS A 256 34.18 24.12 64.63
C LYS A 256 35.25 24.82 63.78
N THR A 257 35.50 26.12 63.92
CA THR A 257 36.36 26.82 64.91
C THR A 257 37.85 26.53 64.78
N ASP A 258 38.59 27.65 64.73
CA ASP A 258 39.95 27.93 65.19
C ASP A 258 41.14 27.84 64.20
N ASP A 259 41.66 29.05 63.93
CA ASP A 259 43.05 29.50 64.13
C ASP A 259 44.15 29.38 63.05
N PHE A 260 44.51 30.58 62.56
CA PHE A 260 45.86 31.20 62.41
C PHE A 260 46.84 30.90 61.24
N ASP A 261 47.27 32.03 60.65
CA ASP A 261 48.55 32.46 60.04
C ASP A 261 49.21 31.72 58.86
N PHE A 262 49.25 32.38 57.69
CA PHE A 262 50.36 33.24 57.23
C PHE A 262 49.90 34.19 56.11
#